data_AF-A0A951LUN0-F1
#
_entry.id   AF-A0A951LUN0-F1
#
_cell.length_a   1.000
_cell.length_b   1.000
_cell.length_c   1.000
_cell.angle_alpha   90.00
_cell.angle_beta   90.00
_cell.angle_gamma   90.00
#
_symmetry.space_group_name_H-M   'P 1'
#
loop_
_entity.id
_entity.type
_entity.pdbx_description
1 polymer ?
#
loop_
_entity_poly.entity_id
_entity_poly.type
_entity_poly.pdbx_seq_one_letter_code
_entity_poly.pdbx_strand_id
1 'polypeptide(L)'
;LEAQVGAAPEEANGQHAGEADSEAGLPFSRASIEAHLTRLSDELKQLHLEHKRGAADALGEATERAATRLRALAQDFEKGARPNAEQLEESLTALEKLLDEALLASLSGAELAAARAETETQLSSYRGRMEEATYRQTFDHLLLKRLREQKGLPRLSLFYL
;
A
#
# COMPACT_ATOMS: atom_id res chain seq x y z
N LEU A 1 -46.23 -53.71 -13.11
CA LEU A 1 -44.95 -53.34 -12.51
C LEU A 1 -44.25 -52.44 -13.50
N GLU A 2 -44.48 -51.14 -13.35
CA GLU A 2 -43.76 -50.08 -14.05
C GLU A 2 -42.35 -49.96 -13.45
N ALA A 3 -41.33 -49.86 -14.28
CA ALA A 3 -40.00 -49.41 -13.86
C ALA A 3 -39.43 -48.56 -14.99
N GLN A 4 -39.53 -47.25 -14.79
CA GLN A 4 -38.93 -46.21 -15.60
C GLN A 4 -37.83 -45.53 -14.78
N VAL A 5 -36.83 -45.03 -15.51
CA VAL A 5 -35.86 -43.97 -15.19
C VAL A 5 -34.57 -44.33 -14.43
N GLY A 6 -33.45 -43.85 -15.01
CA GLY A 6 -32.18 -43.50 -14.34
C GLY A 6 -30.98 -44.15 -15.04
N ALA A 7 -29.90 -43.46 -15.45
CA ALA A 7 -29.52 -42.06 -15.40
C ALA A 7 -28.38 -41.88 -16.44
N ALA A 8 -28.23 -40.67 -16.96
CA ALA A 8 -27.13 -40.25 -17.85
C ALA A 8 -25.78 -40.23 -17.10
N PRO A 9 -24.63 -40.30 -17.81
CA PRO A 9 -23.32 -40.22 -17.18
C PRO A 9 -23.05 -38.79 -16.69
N GLU A 10 -22.75 -38.67 -15.40
CA GLU A 10 -22.33 -37.42 -14.76
C GLU A 10 -20.89 -37.08 -15.20
N GLU A 11 -20.74 -35.85 -15.65
CA GLU A 11 -19.52 -35.26 -16.18
C GLU A 11 -18.47 -35.11 -15.08
N ALA A 12 -17.32 -35.79 -15.23
CA ALA A 12 -16.16 -35.58 -14.39
C ALA A 12 -15.42 -34.30 -14.83
N ASN A 13 -15.89 -33.15 -14.38
CA ASN A 13 -15.14 -31.89 -14.43
C ASN A 13 -14.11 -31.87 -13.28
N GLY A 14 -12.96 -32.52 -13.51
CA GLY A 14 -11.83 -32.53 -12.59
C GLY A 14 -10.89 -31.36 -12.83
N GLN A 15 -11.26 -30.16 -12.37
CA GLN A 15 -10.31 -29.06 -12.14
C GLN A 15 -10.88 -28.10 -11.08
N HIS A 16 -9.99 -27.58 -10.22
CA HIS A 16 -10.22 -26.72 -9.03
C HIS A 16 -10.41 -27.43 -7.68
N ALA A 17 -9.38 -28.16 -7.24
CA ALA A 17 -9.20 -28.48 -5.81
C ALA A 17 -7.89 -27.88 -5.22
N GLY A 18 -7.08 -27.17 -6.01
CA GLY A 18 -5.75 -26.67 -5.60
C GLY A 18 -5.68 -25.20 -5.18
N GLU A 19 -6.58 -24.34 -5.67
CA GLU A 19 -6.54 -22.90 -5.37
C GLU A 19 -7.17 -22.55 -4.01
N ALA A 20 -8.18 -23.30 -3.58
CA ALA A 20 -8.95 -22.97 -2.37
C ALA A 20 -8.17 -23.10 -1.04
N ASP A 21 -7.15 -23.98 -0.94
CA ASP A 21 -6.31 -24.10 0.27
C ASP A 21 -5.15 -23.09 0.29
N SER A 22 -4.76 -22.57 -0.87
CA SER A 22 -3.60 -21.68 -1.03
C SER A 22 -3.91 -20.21 -0.71
N GLU A 23 -5.19 -19.83 -0.77
CA GLU A 23 -5.69 -18.48 -0.42
C GLU A 23 -6.36 -18.43 0.97
N ALA A 24 -6.45 -19.57 1.67
CA ALA A 24 -7.10 -19.65 2.96
C ALA A 24 -6.42 -18.73 3.99
N GLY A 25 -7.13 -17.66 4.38
CA GLY A 25 -6.65 -16.68 5.37
C GLY A 25 -6.13 -15.36 4.80
N LEU A 26 -6.19 -15.14 3.48
CA LEU A 26 -5.87 -13.83 2.89
C LEU A 26 -7.08 -12.86 2.99
N PRO A 27 -6.85 -11.56 3.26
CA PRO A 27 -7.91 -10.56 3.31
C PRO A 27 -8.46 -10.18 1.93
N PHE A 28 -7.68 -10.43 0.87
CA PHE A 28 -8.02 -10.17 -0.54
C PHE A 28 -7.49 -11.32 -1.40
N SER A 29 -7.94 -11.43 -2.66
CA SER A 29 -7.43 -12.47 -3.57
C SER A 29 -5.92 -12.31 -3.79
N ARG A 30 -5.22 -13.43 -3.97
CA ARG A 30 -3.78 -13.45 -4.24
C ARG A 30 -3.44 -12.60 -5.47
N ALA A 31 -4.22 -12.76 -6.54
CA ALA A 31 -4.04 -12.01 -7.78
C ALA A 31 -4.19 -10.49 -7.58
N SER A 32 -5.14 -10.05 -6.74
CA SER A 32 -5.31 -8.63 -6.42
C SER A 32 -4.09 -8.09 -5.68
N ILE A 33 -3.59 -8.82 -4.67
CA ILE A 33 -2.41 -8.43 -3.91
C ILE A 33 -1.18 -8.34 -4.82
N GLU A 34 -0.94 -9.35 -5.65
CA GLU A 34 0.20 -9.37 -6.60
C GLU A 34 0.14 -8.22 -7.61
N ALA A 35 -1.04 -7.94 -8.17
CA ALA A 35 -1.25 -6.81 -9.07
C ALA A 35 -0.97 -5.47 -8.38
N HIS A 36 -1.40 -5.32 -7.12
CA HIS A 36 -1.15 -4.13 -6.33
C HIS A 36 0.33 -3.93 -6.01
N LEU A 37 1.03 -4.97 -5.55
CA LEU A 37 2.47 -4.90 -5.29
C LEU A 37 3.27 -4.55 -6.55
N THR A 38 2.85 -5.07 -7.70
CA THR A 38 3.44 -4.75 -9.00
C THR A 38 3.21 -3.28 -9.36
N ARG A 39 1.96 -2.80 -9.27
CA ARG A 39 1.60 -1.40 -9.52
C ARG A 39 2.43 -0.45 -8.64
N LEU A 40 2.47 -0.70 -7.33
CA LEU A 40 3.23 0.11 -6.38
C LEU A 40 4.73 0.10 -6.68
N SER A 41 5.29 -1.05 -7.08
CA SER A 41 6.70 -1.15 -7.46
C SER A 41 7.03 -0.30 -8.67
N ASP A 42 6.11 -0.23 -9.64
CA ASP A 42 6.32 0.57 -10.85
C ASP A 42 6.10 2.06 -10.59
N GLU A 43 5.11 2.43 -9.78
CA GLU A 43 4.91 3.81 -9.31
C GLU A 43 6.15 4.35 -8.58
N LEU A 44 6.72 3.58 -7.63
CA LEU A 44 7.93 4.00 -6.91
C LEU A 44 9.15 4.12 -7.84
N LYS A 45 9.30 3.23 -8.82
CA LYS A 45 10.39 3.35 -9.82
C LYS A 45 10.24 4.60 -10.67
N GLN A 46 9.03 4.88 -11.17
CA GLN A 46 8.77 6.10 -11.95
C GLN A 46 9.09 7.34 -11.12
N LEU A 47 8.63 7.36 -9.87
CA LEU A 47 8.90 8.46 -8.96
C LEU A 47 10.40 8.68 -8.72
N HIS A 48 11.16 7.60 -8.50
CA HIS A 48 12.61 7.68 -8.39
C HIS A 48 13.24 8.28 -9.67
N LEU A 49 12.79 7.86 -10.86
CA LEU A 49 13.29 8.41 -12.13
C LEU A 49 12.97 9.89 -12.31
N GLU A 50 11.79 10.34 -11.88
CA GLU A 50 11.38 11.74 -11.90
C GLU A 50 12.22 12.60 -10.94
N HIS A 51 12.48 12.08 -9.73
CA HIS A 51 13.26 12.77 -8.70
C HIS A 51 14.77 12.77 -8.97
N LYS A 52 15.31 11.81 -9.74
CA LYS A 52 16.73 11.73 -10.11
C LYS A 52 17.24 12.93 -10.95
N ARG A 53 16.35 13.82 -11.41
CA ARG A 53 16.74 15.09 -12.06
C ARG A 53 17.07 16.22 -11.07
N GLY A 54 16.71 16.09 -9.80
CA GLY A 54 17.18 16.93 -8.70
C GLY A 54 18.38 16.26 -8.01
N ALA A 55 19.23 17.03 -7.32
CA ALA A 55 20.39 16.51 -6.60
C ALA A 55 20.01 15.32 -5.70
N ALA A 56 20.93 14.36 -5.51
CA ALA A 56 20.73 13.19 -4.66
C ALA A 56 20.19 13.59 -3.27
N ASP A 57 18.89 13.44 -3.08
CA ASP A 57 18.18 13.74 -1.86
C ASP A 57 17.79 12.45 -1.14
N ALA A 58 17.62 12.53 0.18
CA ALA A 58 17.29 11.39 1.01
C ALA A 58 16.00 10.66 0.55
N LEU A 59 15.10 11.38 -0.12
CA LEU A 59 13.86 10.85 -0.67
C LEU A 59 14.11 9.95 -1.89
N GLY A 60 15.03 10.32 -2.77
CA GLY A 60 15.44 9.51 -3.93
C GLY A 60 16.03 8.16 -3.50
N GLU A 61 16.92 8.16 -2.51
CA GLU A 61 17.51 6.94 -1.93
C GLU A 61 16.45 6.07 -1.24
N ALA A 62 15.57 6.68 -0.45
CA ALA A 62 14.49 5.99 0.22
C ALA A 62 13.51 5.34 -0.78
N THR A 63 13.21 6.02 -1.88
CA THR A 63 12.32 5.52 -2.94
C THR A 63 12.95 4.33 -3.67
N GLU A 64 14.24 4.39 -4.01
CA GLU A 64 14.98 3.27 -4.63
C GLU A 64 15.02 2.05 -3.70
N ARG A 65 15.33 2.27 -2.42
CA ARG A 65 15.35 1.23 -1.40
C ARG A 65 13.96 0.60 -1.21
N ALA A 66 12.91 1.43 -1.14
CA ALA A 66 11.53 0.96 -1.01
C ALA A 66 11.10 0.14 -2.23
N ALA A 67 11.38 0.61 -3.45
CA ALA A 67 11.08 -0.11 -4.68
C ALA A 67 11.78 -1.48 -4.75
N THR A 68 13.06 -1.52 -4.35
CA THR A 68 13.84 -2.77 -4.30
C THR A 68 13.25 -3.76 -3.30
N ARG A 69 12.92 -3.28 -2.09
CA ARG A 69 12.35 -4.14 -1.05
C ARG A 69 10.94 -4.61 -1.40
N LEU A 70 10.12 -3.74 -1.98
CA LEU A 70 8.77 -4.07 -2.42
C LEU A 70 8.78 -5.15 -3.50
N ARG A 71 9.71 -5.07 -4.45
CA ARG A 71 9.91 -6.13 -5.45
C ARG A 71 10.28 -7.47 -4.81
N ALA A 72 11.15 -7.47 -3.80
CA ALA A 72 11.50 -8.69 -3.08
C ALA A 72 10.28 -9.27 -2.34
N LEU A 73 9.49 -8.43 -1.66
CA LEU A 73 8.26 -8.85 -0.99
C LEU A 73 7.25 -9.45 -1.97
N ALA A 74 7.10 -8.85 -3.17
CA ALA A 74 6.23 -9.38 -4.21
C ALA A 74 6.69 -10.76 -4.68
N GLN A 75 7.99 -10.97 -4.89
CA GLN A 75 8.55 -12.26 -5.28
C GLN A 75 8.41 -13.32 -4.18
N ASP A 76 8.58 -12.94 -2.92
CA ASP A 76 8.42 -13.83 -1.77
C ASP A 76 6.95 -14.24 -1.61
N PHE A 77 6.02 -13.30 -1.81
CA PHE A 77 4.58 -13.56 -1.81
C PHE A 77 4.16 -14.49 -2.96
N GLU A 78 4.64 -14.24 -4.18
CA GLU A 78 4.39 -15.07 -5.38
C GLU A 78 4.90 -16.50 -5.21
N LYS A 79 6.06 -16.70 -4.56
CA LYS A 79 6.63 -18.05 -4.34
C LYS A 79 6.04 -18.78 -3.13
N GLY A 80 5.39 -18.05 -2.23
CA GLY A 80 4.80 -18.62 -1.02
C GLY A 80 3.66 -19.58 -1.36
N ALA A 81 3.76 -20.82 -0.87
CA ALA A 81 2.64 -21.77 -0.94
C ALA A 81 1.48 -21.37 0.00
N ARG A 82 1.81 -20.72 1.12
CA ARG A 82 0.87 -20.14 2.09
C ARG A 82 1.37 -18.75 2.50
N PRO A 83 1.09 -17.71 1.70
CA PRO A 83 1.58 -16.37 1.98
C PRO A 83 0.89 -15.77 3.22
N ASN A 84 1.64 -14.99 4.01
CA ASN A 84 1.12 -14.31 5.20
C ASN A 84 0.84 -12.84 4.89
N ALA A 85 -0.44 -12.48 4.77
CA ALA A 85 -0.86 -11.11 4.48
C ALA A 85 -0.61 -10.13 5.63
N GLU A 86 -0.65 -10.58 6.89
CA GLU A 86 -0.37 -9.74 8.04
C GLU A 86 1.10 -9.31 8.06
N GLN A 87 2.02 -10.26 7.87
CA GLN A 87 3.45 -9.96 7.75
C GLN A 87 3.77 -9.11 6.52
N LEU A 88 3.04 -9.30 5.42
CA LEU A 88 3.15 -8.43 4.25
C LEU A 88 2.72 -7.00 4.59
N GLU A 89 1.57 -6.81 5.23
CA GLU A 89 1.06 -5.50 5.64
C GLU A 89 1.99 -4.79 6.64
N GLU A 90 2.55 -5.53 7.60
CA GLU A 90 3.58 -4.99 8.51
C GLU A 90 4.81 -4.49 7.74
N SER A 91 5.26 -5.26 6.75
CA SER A 91 6.39 -4.90 5.89
C SER A 91 6.08 -3.68 5.02
N LEU A 92 4.88 -3.60 4.45
CA LEU A 92 4.40 -2.46 3.67
C LEU A 92 4.30 -1.20 4.54
N THR A 93 3.78 -1.32 5.76
CA THR A 93 3.71 -0.24 6.75
C THR A 93 5.10 0.26 7.11
N ALA A 94 6.09 -0.63 7.28
CA ALA A 94 7.46 -0.24 7.57
C ALA A 94 8.11 0.52 6.41
N LEU A 95 7.87 0.08 5.16
CA LEU A 95 8.31 0.81 3.96
C LEU A 95 7.62 2.17 3.84
N GLU A 96 6.33 2.23 4.15
CA GLU A 96 5.56 3.46 4.12
C GLU A 96 6.13 4.50 5.10
N LYS A 97 6.44 4.08 6.34
CA LYS A 97 7.09 4.93 7.35
C LYS A 97 8.47 5.42 6.92
N LEU A 98 9.28 4.56 6.31
CA LEU A 98 10.59 4.93 5.79
C LEU A 98 10.48 6.03 4.72
N LEU A 99 9.47 5.94 3.85
CA LEU A 99 9.21 6.97 2.84
C LEU A 99 8.71 8.28 3.47
N ASP A 100 7.87 8.21 4.52
CA ASP A 100 7.41 9.39 5.25
C ASP A 100 8.55 10.16 5.93
N GLU A 101 9.45 9.44 6.59
CA GLU A 101 10.61 10.04 7.25
C GLU A 101 11.53 10.72 6.24
N ALA A 102 11.81 10.05 5.12
CA ALA A 102 12.62 10.61 4.04
C ALA A 102 11.96 11.83 3.37
N LEU A 103 10.63 11.77 3.18
CA LEU A 103 9.83 12.87 2.68
C LEU A 103 9.97 14.09 3.59
N LEU A 104 9.73 13.94 4.89
CA LEU A 104 9.83 15.03 5.86
C LEU A 104 11.26 15.59 5.93
N ALA A 105 12.28 14.75 5.83
CA ALA A 105 13.69 15.16 5.81
C ALA A 105 14.08 15.90 4.52
N SER A 106 13.38 15.67 3.41
CA SER A 106 13.65 16.34 2.12
C SER A 106 13.08 17.76 2.04
N LEU A 107 12.12 18.11 2.90
CA LEU A 107 11.45 19.41 2.86
C LEU A 107 12.29 20.49 3.56
N SER A 108 12.37 21.66 2.93
CA SER A 108 12.89 22.86 3.60
C SER A 108 11.96 23.31 4.73
N GLY A 109 12.51 24.04 5.70
CA GLY A 109 11.70 24.59 6.80
C GLY A 109 10.56 25.50 6.31
N ALA A 110 10.75 26.20 5.19
CA ALA A 110 9.74 27.04 4.57
C ALA A 110 8.59 26.20 3.96
N GLU A 111 8.91 25.13 3.23
CA GLU A 111 7.91 24.21 2.66
C GLU A 111 7.10 23.53 3.77
N LEU A 112 7.77 23.07 4.83
CA LEU A 112 7.09 22.45 5.96
C LEU A 112 6.18 23.42 6.71
N ALA A 113 6.62 24.67 6.91
CA ALA A 113 5.81 25.70 7.55
C ALA A 113 4.58 26.08 6.71
N ALA A 114 4.74 26.21 5.40
CA ALA A 114 3.63 26.47 4.48
C ALA A 114 2.60 25.33 4.51
N ALA A 115 3.05 24.08 4.41
CA ALA A 115 2.18 22.91 4.46
C ALA A 115 1.42 22.80 5.80
N ARG A 116 2.06 23.14 6.92
CA ARG A 116 1.42 23.19 8.24
C ARG A 116 0.35 24.28 8.31
N ALA A 117 0.64 25.49 7.83
CA ALA A 117 -0.31 26.61 7.86
C ALA A 117 -1.57 26.33 7.00
N GLU A 118 -1.39 25.71 5.83
CA GLU A 118 -2.51 25.27 4.99
C GLU A 118 -3.37 24.19 5.67
N THR A 119 -2.72 23.23 6.33
CA THR A 119 -3.39 22.15 7.07
C THR A 119 -4.16 22.71 8.26
N GLU A 120 -3.59 23.68 8.99
CA GLU A 120 -4.24 24.34 10.12
C GLU A 120 -5.46 25.15 9.65
N THR A 121 -5.35 25.84 8.52
CA THR A 121 -6.47 26.60 7.94
C THR A 121 -7.66 25.68 7.64
N GLN A 122 -7.42 24.48 7.10
CA GLN A 122 -8.46 23.50 6.83
C GLN A 122 -9.08 22.89 8.09
N LEU A 123 -8.27 22.65 9.12
CA LEU A 123 -8.74 22.07 10.39
C LEU A 123 -9.25 23.10 11.40
N SER A 124 -9.08 24.40 11.14
CA SER A 124 -9.50 25.50 12.02
C SER A 124 -10.96 25.38 12.48
N SER A 125 -11.86 24.97 11.59
CA SER A 125 -13.30 24.78 11.86
C SER A 125 -13.60 23.60 12.79
N TYR A 126 -12.65 22.68 12.96
CA TYR A 126 -12.79 21.46 13.76
C TYR A 126 -12.08 21.54 15.10
N ARG A 127 -11.22 22.55 15.31
CA ARG A 127 -10.40 22.71 16.52
C ARG A 127 -11.21 22.71 17.82
N GLY A 128 -12.39 23.34 17.83
CA GLY A 128 -13.29 23.37 19.00
C GLY A 128 -14.23 22.18 19.10
N ARG A 129 -14.21 21.25 18.14
CA ARG A 129 -15.13 20.09 18.06
C ARG A 129 -14.44 18.77 18.41
N MET A 130 -13.13 18.79 18.65
CA MET A 130 -12.31 17.60 18.85
C MET A 130 -11.47 17.76 20.12
N GLU A 131 -11.20 16.65 20.80
CA GLU A 131 -10.17 16.62 21.83
C GLU A 131 -8.81 16.92 21.21
N GLU A 132 -7.92 17.60 21.96
CA GLU A 132 -6.61 18.02 21.48
C GLU A 132 -5.78 16.86 20.89
N ALA A 133 -5.80 15.69 21.53
CA ALA A 133 -5.10 14.50 21.04
C ALA A 133 -5.62 14.05 19.67
N THR A 134 -6.95 14.01 19.51
CA THR A 134 -7.60 13.63 18.25
C THR A 134 -7.35 14.68 17.16
N TYR A 135 -7.38 15.96 17.52
CA TYR A 135 -7.06 17.05 16.60
C TYR A 135 -5.62 16.93 16.08
N ARG A 136 -4.64 16.70 16.97
CA ARG A 136 -3.23 16.56 16.58
C ARG A 136 -3.01 15.35 15.68
N GLN A 137 -3.60 14.21 16.00
CA GLN A 137 -3.53 13.02 15.14
C GLN A 137 -4.13 13.30 13.75
N THR A 138 -5.28 13.95 13.70
CA THR A 138 -5.95 14.31 12.44
C THR A 138 -5.11 15.29 11.62
N PHE A 139 -4.50 16.27 12.29
CA PHE A 139 -3.57 17.22 11.68
C PHE A 139 -2.37 16.51 11.07
N ASP A 140 -1.71 15.63 11.81
CA ASP A 140 -0.53 14.91 11.33
C ASP A 140 -0.88 13.99 10.15
N HIS A 141 -2.01 13.27 10.22
CA HIS A 141 -2.48 12.45 9.10
C HIS A 141 -2.80 13.28 7.85
N LEU A 142 -3.47 14.43 8.01
CA LEU A 142 -3.84 15.29 6.89
C LEU A 142 -2.59 15.94 6.27
N LEU A 143 -1.66 16.42 7.10
CA LEU A 143 -0.40 16.98 6.66
C LEU A 143 0.38 15.95 5.83
N LEU A 144 0.57 14.75 6.38
CA LEU A 144 1.33 13.69 5.72
C LEU A 144 0.68 13.24 4.42
N LYS A 145 -0.65 13.10 4.40
CA LYS A 145 -1.41 12.80 3.19
C LYS A 145 -1.13 13.83 2.09
N ARG A 146 -1.21 15.13 2.41
CA ARG A 146 -0.97 16.19 1.42
C ARG A 146 0.47 16.19 0.92
N LEU A 147 1.45 16.03 1.81
CA LEU A 147 2.86 16.00 1.43
C LEU A 147 3.15 14.82 0.49
N ARG A 148 2.56 13.65 0.76
CA ARG A 148 2.64 12.49 -0.13
C ARG A 148 2.06 12.78 -1.50
N GLU A 149 0.86 13.35 -1.56
CA GLU A 149 0.19 13.71 -2.82
C GLU A 149 1.01 14.71 -3.63
N GLN A 150 1.60 15.72 -2.99
CA GLN A 150 2.48 16.71 -3.64
C GLN A 150 3.74 16.10 -4.23
N LYS A 151 4.29 15.06 -3.59
CA LYS A 151 5.48 14.35 -4.05
C LYS A 151 5.16 13.04 -4.78
N GLY A 152 3.91 12.79 -5.16
CA GLY A 152 3.50 11.59 -5.89
C GLY A 152 3.75 10.26 -5.16
N LEU A 153 3.91 10.27 -3.83
CA LEU A 153 4.20 9.06 -3.06
C LEU A 153 2.92 8.22 -2.85
N PRO A 154 2.87 6.97 -3.35
CA PRO A 154 1.71 6.12 -3.18
C PRO A 154 1.57 5.61 -1.74
N ARG A 155 0.35 5.20 -1.39
CA ARG A 155 0.08 4.43 -0.16
C ARG A 155 0.39 2.98 -0.44
N LEU A 156 1.20 2.35 0.42
CA LEU A 156 1.69 0.99 0.17
C LEU A 156 0.81 -0.09 0.80
N SER A 157 -0.07 0.29 1.73
CA SER A 157 -0.91 -0.63 2.48
C SER A 157 -1.95 -1.35 1.62
N LEU A 158 -2.21 -2.62 1.94
CA LEU A 158 -3.25 -3.45 1.33
C LEU A 158 -4.67 -2.88 1.54
N PHE A 159 -4.88 -1.98 2.49
CA PHE A 159 -6.17 -1.29 2.65
C PHE A 159 -6.55 -0.41 1.45
N TYR A 160 -5.61 -0.12 0.54
CA TYR A 160 -5.81 0.67 -0.68
C TYR A 160 -5.86 -0.18 -1.97
N LEU A 161 -6.10 -1.49 -1.81
CA LEU A 161 -6.38 -2.41 -2.91
C LEU A 161 -7.65 -2.05 -3.69
#